data_AF-A0A8J6WAV4-F1
#
_entry.id   AF-A0A8J6WAV4-F1
#
_cell.length_a   1.000
_cell.length_b   1.000
_cell.length_c   1.000
_cell.angle_alpha   90.00
_cell.angle_beta   90.00
_cell.angle_gamma   90.00
#
_symmetry.space_group_name_H-M   'P 1'
#
loop_
_entity.id
_entity.type
_entity.pdbx_description
1 polymer ?
#
loop_
_entity_poly.entity_id
_entity_poly.type
_entity_poly.pdbx_seq_one_letter_code
_entity_poly.pdbx_strand_id
1 'polypeptide(L)'
;MTIVRTVSEATVDSSFTVYHLFCRLMLQASLIAIPVYIGLFILATPYDMDAGVERGLLILTPVLEFFAASILYALGFLTTLSSADREGFDGSARFKSRAMRRKMQLTWLGSASLSLGILSGALLLVKAHL
;
A
#
# COMPACT_ATOMS: atom_id res chain seq x y z
N MET A 1 -13.10 19.75 36.77
CA MET A 1 -12.08 18.67 36.68
C MET A 1 -12.29 17.99 35.34
N THR A 2 -11.69 18.54 34.28
CA THR A 2 -12.13 18.37 32.87
C THR A 2 -10.96 18.53 31.89
N ILE A 3 -9.74 18.13 32.30
CA ILE A 3 -8.52 18.36 31.50
C ILE A 3 -8.04 17.07 30.79
N VAL A 4 -8.57 15.90 31.16
CA VAL A 4 -8.09 14.60 30.63
C VAL A 4 -8.69 14.24 29.27
N ARG A 5 -9.84 14.82 28.87
CA ARG A 5 -10.52 14.45 27.61
C ARG A 5 -9.91 15.05 26.34
N THR A 6 -9.22 16.19 26.41
CA THR A 6 -8.73 16.90 25.22
C THR A 6 -7.45 16.32 24.62
N VAL A 7 -6.57 15.73 25.43
CA VAL A 7 -5.28 15.19 24.96
C VAL A 7 -5.48 13.90 24.16
N SER A 8 -6.45 13.06 24.54
CA SER A 8 -6.71 11.79 23.85
C SER A 8 -7.38 11.97 22.48
N GLU A 9 -8.18 13.01 22.28
CA GLU A 9 -8.81 13.28 20.98
C GLU A 9 -7.81 13.90 20.00
N ALA A 10 -7.01 14.87 20.46
CA ALA A 10 -5.96 15.50 19.65
C ALA A 10 -4.90 14.50 19.15
N THR A 11 -4.52 13.51 19.98
CA THR A 11 -3.54 12.47 19.62
C THR A 11 -4.11 11.42 18.65
N VAL A 12 -5.41 11.13 18.73
CA VAL A 12 -6.08 10.22 17.80
C VAL A 12 -6.23 10.85 16.43
N ASP A 13 -6.64 12.12 16.35
CA ASP A 13 -6.80 12.83 15.08
C ASP A 13 -5.45 13.06 14.38
N SER A 14 -4.38 13.39 15.13
CA SER A 14 -3.03 13.46 14.57
C SER A 14 -2.57 12.12 14.00
N SER A 15 -2.89 11.01 14.67
CA SER A 15 -2.56 9.67 14.20
C SER A 15 -3.31 9.33 12.91
N PHE A 16 -4.60 9.67 12.81
CA PHE A 16 -5.36 9.42 11.58
C PHE A 16 -4.79 10.13 10.36
N THR A 17 -4.39 11.40 10.50
CA THR A 17 -3.75 12.20 9.44
C THR A 17 -2.41 11.61 9.00
N VAL A 18 -1.56 11.19 9.93
CA VAL A 18 -0.26 10.56 9.61
C VAL A 18 -0.47 9.28 8.80
N TYR A 19 -1.37 8.40 9.22
CA TYR A 19 -1.65 7.17 8.47
C TYR A 19 -2.29 7.44 7.11
N HIS A 20 -3.07 8.51 6.97
CA HIS A 20 -3.65 8.90 5.69
C HIS A 20 -2.57 9.37 4.71
N LEU A 21 -1.64 10.22 5.16
CA LEU A 21 -0.49 10.65 4.39
C LEU A 21 0.42 9.47 4.02
N PHE A 22 0.65 8.54 4.96
CA PHE A 22 1.41 7.32 4.70
C PHE A 22 0.77 6.47 3.60
N CYS A 23 -0.54 6.17 3.69
CA CYS A 23 -1.23 5.41 2.65
C CYS A 23 -1.17 6.11 1.29
N ARG A 24 -1.30 7.44 1.26
CA ARG A 24 -1.17 8.22 0.02
C ARG A 24 0.23 8.11 -0.59
N LEU A 25 1.27 8.25 0.22
CA LEU A 25 2.66 8.13 -0.22
C LEU A 25 2.95 6.72 -0.72
N MET A 26 2.52 5.69 0.01
CA MET A 26 2.74 4.30 -0.37
C MET A 26 1.95 3.90 -1.62
N LEU A 27 0.73 4.43 -1.81
CA LEU A 27 -0.04 4.29 -3.04
C LEU A 27 0.73 4.86 -4.24
N GLN A 28 1.30 6.06 -4.09
CA GLN A 28 2.10 6.67 -5.15
C GLN A 28 3.36 5.85 -5.44
N ALA A 29 4.06 5.39 -4.40
CA ALA A 29 5.26 4.57 -4.53
C ALA A 29 4.98 3.24 -5.23
N SER A 30 3.90 2.54 -4.86
CA SER A 30 3.52 1.26 -5.48
C SER A 30 3.08 1.42 -6.93
N LEU A 31 2.40 2.53 -7.27
CA LEU A 31 2.04 2.84 -8.65
C LEU A 31 3.25 3.19 -9.51
N ILE A 32 4.22 3.94 -8.97
CA ILE A 32 5.47 4.29 -9.67
C ILE A 32 6.38 3.08 -9.83
N ALA A 33 6.35 2.12 -8.90
CA ALA A 33 7.15 0.90 -8.97
C ALA A 33 6.84 0.07 -10.24
N ILE A 34 5.60 0.11 -10.76
CA ILE A 34 5.19 -0.61 -11.97
C ILE A 34 5.98 -0.16 -13.21
N PRO A 35 5.90 1.11 -13.68
CA PRO A 35 6.64 1.56 -14.84
C PRO A 35 8.16 1.50 -14.62
N VAL A 36 8.64 1.72 -13.39
CA VAL A 36 10.08 1.57 -13.06
C VAL A 36 10.54 0.14 -13.27
N TYR A 37 9.79 -0.85 -12.75
CA TYR A 37 10.11 -2.27 -12.94
C TYR A 37 10.08 -2.65 -14.43
N ILE A 38 9.04 -2.25 -15.17
CA ILE A 38 8.93 -2.52 -16.61
C ILE A 38 10.11 -1.91 -17.37
N GLY A 39 10.47 -0.66 -17.07
CA GLY A 39 11.61 0.01 -17.69
C GLY A 39 12.94 -0.68 -17.41
N LEU A 40 13.19 -1.06 -16.15
CA LEU A 40 14.39 -1.82 -15.78
C LEU A 40 14.41 -3.19 -16.45
N PHE A 41 13.28 -3.85 -16.55
CA PHE A 41 13.17 -5.17 -17.18
C PHE A 41 13.46 -5.11 -18.68
N ILE A 42 12.90 -4.13 -19.40
CA ILE A 42 13.20 -3.91 -20.83
C ILE A 42 14.69 -3.61 -21.04
N LEU A 43 15.32 -2.87 -20.13
CA LEU A 43 16.73 -2.56 -20.23
C LEU A 43 17.63 -3.76 -19.91
N ALA A 44 17.23 -4.61 -18.96
CA ALA A 44 17.97 -5.78 -18.51
C ALA A 44 17.82 -6.99 -19.44
N THR A 45 16.72 -7.08 -20.19
CA THR A 45 16.43 -8.25 -21.04
C THR A 45 16.75 -7.94 -22.50
N PRO A 46 17.77 -8.55 -23.12
CA PRO A 46 18.00 -8.39 -24.54
C PRO A 46 16.79 -8.93 -25.34
N TYR A 47 16.55 -8.31 -26.49
CA TYR A 47 15.38 -8.48 -27.38
C TYR A 47 15.22 -9.89 -28.01
N ASP A 48 15.56 -10.98 -27.32
CA ASP A 48 15.26 -12.34 -27.75
C ASP A 48 13.85 -12.73 -27.29
N MET A 49 12.87 -12.15 -28.00
CA MET A 49 11.43 -12.30 -27.84
C MET A 49 10.87 -13.68 -28.26
N ASP A 50 11.69 -14.73 -28.27
CA ASP A 50 11.25 -16.09 -28.57
C ASP A 50 10.84 -16.89 -27.32
N ALA A 51 10.91 -16.27 -26.14
CA ALA A 51 10.49 -16.90 -24.92
C ALA A 51 8.96 -16.85 -24.78
N GLY A 52 8.31 -17.98 -25.07
CA GLY A 52 6.86 -18.15 -25.11
C GLY A 52 6.08 -17.75 -23.85
N VAL A 53 4.76 -17.94 -23.94
CA VAL A 53 3.70 -17.49 -23.01
C VAL A 53 4.05 -17.63 -21.52
N GLU A 54 4.80 -18.66 -21.13
CA GLU A 54 5.22 -18.91 -19.74
C GLU A 54 6.16 -17.85 -19.16
N ARG A 55 7.09 -17.29 -19.95
CA ARG A 55 7.95 -16.19 -19.47
C ARG A 55 7.17 -14.89 -19.33
N GLY A 56 6.19 -14.65 -20.20
CA GLY A 56 5.28 -13.49 -20.10
C GLY A 56 4.49 -13.48 -18.78
N LEU A 57 4.00 -14.65 -18.35
CA LEU A 57 3.31 -14.81 -17.06
C LEU A 57 4.23 -14.54 -15.87
N LEU A 58 5.48 -15.02 -15.91
CA LEU A 58 6.46 -14.75 -14.86
C LEU A 58 6.79 -13.26 -14.75
N ILE A 59 6.92 -12.55 -15.87
CA ILE A 59 7.21 -11.11 -15.92
C ILE A 59 6.07 -10.28 -15.32
N LEU A 60 4.83 -10.73 -15.46
CA LEU A 60 3.66 -10.05 -14.89
C LEU A 60 3.56 -10.18 -13.37
N THR A 61 4.29 -11.12 -12.75
CA THR A 61 4.15 -11.41 -11.31
C THR A 61 4.44 -10.19 -10.42
N PRO A 62 5.57 -9.46 -10.57
CA PRO A 62 5.84 -8.28 -9.74
C PRO A 62 4.86 -7.13 -10.03
N VAL A 63 4.41 -7.01 -11.27
CA VAL A 63 3.40 -5.99 -11.67
C VAL A 63 2.09 -6.24 -10.93
N LEU A 64 1.64 -7.48 -10.86
CA LEU A 64 0.44 -7.85 -10.12
C LEU A 64 0.60 -7.62 -8.62
N GLU A 65 1.77 -7.88 -8.04
CA GLU A 65 2.06 -7.64 -6.62
C GLU A 65 2.09 -6.14 -6.27
N PHE A 66 2.67 -5.29 -7.13
CA PHE A 66 2.61 -3.83 -6.99
C PHE A 66 1.20 -3.28 -7.17
N PHE A 67 0.43 -3.85 -8.09
CA PHE A 67 -0.97 -3.49 -8.28
C PHE A 67 -1.83 -3.87 -7.07
N ALA A 68 -1.65 -5.08 -6.52
CA ALA A 68 -2.32 -5.52 -5.31
C ALA A 68 -1.97 -4.63 -4.11
N ALA A 69 -0.69 -4.28 -3.94
CA ALA A 69 -0.25 -3.32 -2.92
C ALA A 69 -0.95 -1.96 -3.09
N SER A 70 -1.05 -1.47 -4.33
CA SER A 70 -1.73 -0.21 -4.65
C SER A 70 -3.22 -0.25 -4.27
N ILE A 71 -3.93 -1.35 -4.56
CA ILE A 71 -5.34 -1.53 -4.15
C ILE A 71 -5.46 -1.50 -2.62
N LEU A 72 -4.58 -2.21 -1.91
CA LEU A 72 -4.61 -2.26 -0.43
C LEU A 72 -4.36 -0.89 0.20
N TYR A 73 -3.40 -0.12 -0.33
CA TYR A 73 -3.17 1.26 0.11
C TYR A 73 -4.30 2.21 -0.29
N ALA A 74 -4.92 2.03 -1.46
CA ALA A 74 -6.09 2.80 -1.89
C ALA A 74 -7.29 2.55 -0.97
N LEU A 75 -7.54 1.29 -0.60
CA LEU A 75 -8.58 0.94 0.38
C LEU A 75 -8.26 1.52 1.77
N GLY A 76 -7.00 1.45 2.21
CA GLY A 76 -6.54 2.08 3.44
C GLY A 76 -6.63 3.61 3.44
N PHE A 77 -6.55 4.23 2.27
CA PHE A 77 -6.73 5.66 2.05
C PHE A 77 -8.23 6.04 2.01
N LEU A 78 -9.05 5.38 1.18
CA LEU A 78 -10.47 5.72 1.03
C LEU A 78 -11.29 5.51 2.31
N THR A 79 -10.86 4.58 3.18
CA THR A 79 -11.53 4.32 4.46
C THR A 79 -11.42 5.49 5.47
N THR A 80 -10.67 6.55 5.18
CA THR A 80 -10.57 7.74 6.06
C THR A 80 -11.60 8.83 5.76
N LEU A 81 -12.34 8.77 4.65
CA LEU A 81 -13.16 9.89 4.17
C LEU A 81 -14.52 10.08 4.86
N SER A 82 -14.93 9.23 5.81
CA SER A 82 -16.34 9.20 6.28
C SER A 82 -16.60 9.39 7.78
N SER A 83 -15.61 9.68 8.62
CA SER A 83 -15.87 9.73 10.09
C SER A 83 -15.90 11.13 10.72
N ALA A 84 -15.72 12.21 9.95
CA ALA A 84 -15.71 13.57 10.48
C ALA A 84 -17.10 14.09 10.94
N ASP A 85 -18.21 13.48 10.52
CA ASP A 85 -19.57 13.98 10.83
C ASP A 85 -20.31 13.27 11.97
N ARG A 86 -19.64 12.42 12.76
CA ARG A 86 -20.29 11.68 13.88
C ARG A 86 -19.66 11.98 15.25
N GLU A 87 -19.44 13.26 15.53
CA GLU A 87 -18.89 13.71 16.82
C GLU A 87 -19.91 13.78 17.98
N GLY A 88 -21.19 13.48 17.74
CA GLY A 88 -22.24 13.65 18.76
C GLY A 88 -22.61 12.45 19.64
N PHE A 89 -22.00 11.26 19.48
CA PHE A 89 -22.49 10.05 20.18
C PHE A 89 -21.37 9.24 20.83
N ASP A 90 -21.51 8.94 22.13
CA ASP A 90 -20.56 8.21 23.01
C ASP A 90 -20.13 6.81 22.48
N GLY A 91 -20.73 6.32 21.41
CA GLY A 91 -20.27 5.13 20.66
C GLY A 91 -19.03 5.36 19.78
N SER A 92 -18.69 6.62 19.48
CA SER A 92 -17.65 7.06 18.54
C SER A 92 -16.27 6.45 18.82
N ALA A 93 -15.83 6.38 20.09
CA ALA A 93 -14.50 5.87 20.44
C ALA A 93 -14.29 4.38 20.07
N ARG A 94 -15.32 3.53 20.25
CA ARG A 94 -15.23 2.10 19.87
C ARG A 94 -15.20 1.95 18.34
N PHE A 95 -15.96 2.75 17.60
CA PHE A 95 -15.92 2.76 16.14
C PHE A 95 -14.58 3.26 15.59
N LYS A 96 -14.01 4.34 16.16
CA LYS A 96 -12.68 4.85 15.83
C LYS A 96 -11.60 3.77 16.03
N SER A 97 -11.64 3.02 17.14
CA SER A 97 -10.66 1.96 17.42
C SER A 97 -10.71 0.78 16.43
N ARG A 98 -11.90 0.35 16.00
CA ARG A 98 -12.06 -0.75 15.02
C ARG A 98 -11.62 -0.31 13.62
N ALA A 99 -11.97 0.91 13.22
CA ALA A 99 -11.52 1.50 11.96
C ALA A 99 -9.99 1.58 11.91
N MET A 100 -9.35 1.99 13.01
CA MET A 100 -7.90 2.06 13.12
C MET A 100 -7.23 0.69 12.98
N ARG A 101 -7.76 -0.36 13.65
CA ARG A 101 -7.23 -1.74 13.52
C ARG A 101 -7.34 -2.25 12.08
N ARG A 102 -8.48 -2.04 11.42
CA ARG A 102 -8.68 -2.44 10.03
C ARG A 102 -7.72 -1.70 9.09
N LYS A 103 -7.49 -0.41 9.33
CA LYS A 103 -6.52 0.39 8.58
C LYS A 103 -5.10 -0.17 8.74
N MET A 104 -4.68 -0.44 9.97
CA MET A 104 -3.38 -1.01 10.26
C MET A 104 -3.17 -2.36 9.56
N GLN A 105 -4.19 -3.22 9.54
CA GLN A 105 -4.15 -4.49 8.81
C GLN A 105 -3.99 -4.32 7.30
N LEU A 106 -4.75 -3.40 6.69
CA LEU A 106 -4.65 -3.11 5.25
C LEU A 106 -3.27 -2.54 4.89
N THR A 107 -2.75 -1.64 5.71
CA THR A 107 -1.40 -1.07 5.53
C THR A 107 -0.32 -2.15 5.65
N TRP A 108 -0.44 -3.06 6.62
CA TRP A 108 0.47 -4.19 6.80
C TRP A 108 0.42 -5.16 5.61
N LEU A 109 -0.77 -5.53 5.16
CA LEU A 109 -0.96 -6.37 3.97
C LEU A 109 -0.39 -5.70 2.72
N GLY A 110 -0.63 -4.41 2.53
CA GLY A 110 -0.06 -3.64 1.43
C GLY A 110 1.47 -3.59 1.47
N SER A 111 2.05 -3.47 2.66
CA SER A 111 3.51 -3.47 2.87
C SER A 111 4.12 -4.84 2.57
N ALA A 112 3.45 -5.92 2.98
CA ALA A 112 3.87 -7.28 2.67
C ALA A 112 3.82 -7.53 1.15
N SER A 113 2.73 -7.15 0.48
CA SER A 113 2.58 -7.26 -0.97
C SER A 113 3.63 -6.45 -1.73
N LEU A 114 3.92 -5.23 -1.28
CA LEU A 114 4.96 -4.39 -1.88
C LEU A 114 6.35 -5.03 -1.74
N SER A 115 6.64 -5.59 -0.55
CA SER A 115 7.92 -6.25 -0.28
C SER A 115 8.11 -7.50 -1.13
N LEU A 116 7.04 -8.28 -1.33
CA LEU A 116 7.04 -9.42 -2.26
C LEU A 116 7.30 -8.95 -3.69
N GLY A 117 6.63 -7.89 -4.16
CA GLY A 117 6.85 -7.27 -5.47
C GLY A 117 8.29 -6.84 -5.71
N ILE A 118 8.92 -6.23 -4.70
CA ILE A 118 10.33 -5.82 -4.77
C ILE A 118 11.23 -7.06 -4.84
N LEU A 119 10.99 -8.07 -4.00
CA LEU A 119 11.80 -9.29 -3.96
C LEU A 119 11.68 -10.09 -5.26
N SER A 120 10.46 -10.33 -5.73
CA SER A 120 10.17 -11.06 -6.96
C SER A 120 10.74 -10.32 -8.19
N GLY A 121 10.56 -9.00 -8.25
CA GLY A 121 11.13 -8.15 -9.30
C GLY A 121 12.66 -8.17 -9.29
N ALA A 122 13.29 -8.06 -8.13
CA ALA A 122 14.75 -8.12 -8.01
C ALA A 122 15.31 -9.48 -8.45
N LEU A 123 14.67 -10.58 -8.04
CA LEU A 123 15.08 -11.93 -8.44
C LEU A 123 14.97 -12.13 -9.96
N LEU A 124 13.90 -11.63 -10.59
CA LEU A 124 13.72 -11.71 -12.04
C LEU A 124 14.74 -10.87 -12.79
N LEU A 125 15.03 -9.65 -12.31
CA LEU A 125 16.07 -8.79 -12.89
C LEU A 125 17.47 -9.40 -12.77
N VAL A 126 17.80 -10.00 -11.63
CA VAL A 126 19.08 -10.73 -11.45
C VAL A 126 19.16 -11.92 -12.39
N LYS A 127 18.08 -12.70 -12.51
CA LYS A 127 18.04 -13.84 -13.44
C LYS A 127 18.10 -13.41 -14.90
N ALA A 128 17.57 -12.25 -15.26
CA ALA A 128 17.67 -11.73 -16.63
C ALA A 128 19.10 -11.34 -17.02
N HIS A 129 19.95 -11.03 -16.03
CA HIS A 129 21.35 -10.66 -16.24
C HIS A 129 22.35 -11.83 -16.15
N LEU A 130 21.95 -12.99 -15.61
CA LEU A 130 22.76 -14.21 -15.51
C LEU A 130 22.54 -15.13 -16.70
#